data_AF-A0A958D349-F1
#
_entry.id   AF-A0A958D349-F1
#
_cell.length_a   1.000
_cell.length_b   1.000
_cell.length_c   1.000
_cell.angle_alpha   90.00
_cell.angle_beta   90.00
_cell.angle_gamma   90.00
#
_symmetry.space_group_name_H-M   'P 1'
#
loop_
_entity.id
_entity.type
_entity.pdbx_description
1 polymer ?
#
loop_
_entity_poly.entity_id
_entity_poly.type
_entity_poly.pdbx_seq_one_letter_code
_entity_poly.pdbx_strand_id
1 'polypeptide(L)' 'MIQAFVFIEAEPARVPELVDELAGMTLASSVIKQVYALTGRFDLVALVESPDIVSLGE' A
#
# COMPACT_ATOMS: atom_id res chain seq x y z
N MET A 1 16.33 4.78 4.79
CA MET A 1 14.91 5.13 4.54
C MET A 1 14.66 5.00 3.06
N ILE A 2 13.76 4.11 2.69
CA ILE A 2 13.36 3.84 1.31
C ILE A 2 11.86 4.11 1.16
N GLN A 3 11.46 4.46 -0.05
CA GLN A 3 10.06 4.61 -0.43
C GLN A 3 9.78 3.66 -1.58
N ALA A 4 8.66 2.95 -1.49
CA ALA A 4 8.25 1.97 -2.48
C ALA A 4 6.80 2.19 -2.89
N PHE A 5 6.52 1.96 -4.17
CA PHE A 5 5.16 1.85 -4.67
C PHE A 5 4.78 0.37 -4.73
N VAL A 6 3.76 0.01 -3.97
CA VAL A 6 3.21 -1.36 -3.96
C VAL A 6 1.91 -1.34 -4.75
N PHE A 7 1.86 -2.14 -5.82
CA PHE A 7 0.66 -2.37 -6.62
C PHE A 7 -0.09 -3.56 -6.07
N ILE A 8 -1.40 -3.40 -5.84
CA ILE A 8 -2.23 -4.40 -5.18
C ILE A 8 -3.40 -4.73 -6.12
N GLU A 9 -3.57 -6.03 -6.39
CA GLU A 9 -4.79 -6.57 -6.99
C GLU A 9 -5.75 -6.95 -5.86
N ALA A 10 -6.98 -6.46 -5.92
CA ALA A 10 -8.01 -6.66 -4.90
C ALA A 10 -9.37 -6.93 -5.55
N GLU A 11 -10.29 -7.54 -4.81
CA GLU A 11 -11.66 -7.66 -5.31
C GLU A 11 -12.29 -6.27 -5.49
N PRO A 12 -12.85 -5.92 -6.66
CA PRO A 12 -13.33 -4.56 -6.96
C PRO A 12 -14.33 -4.01 -5.94
N ALA A 13 -15.17 -4.89 -5.37
CA ALA A 13 -16.15 -4.52 -4.36
C ALA A 13 -15.52 -4.05 -3.03
N ARG A 14 -14.29 -4.48 -2.73
CA ARG A 14 -13.56 -4.17 -1.50
C ARG A 14 -12.62 -2.98 -1.63
N VAL A 15 -12.35 -2.51 -2.85
CA VAL A 15 -11.42 -1.39 -3.11
C VAL A 15 -11.74 -0.16 -2.27
N PRO A 16 -13.00 0.32 -2.15
CA PRO A 16 -13.30 1.51 -1.34
C PRO A 16 -12.96 1.33 0.14
N GLU A 17 -13.29 0.17 0.72
CA GLU A 17 -12.98 -0.17 2.12
C GLU A 17 -11.47 -0.26 2.35
N LEU A 18 -10.75 -0.91 1.43
CA LEU A 18 -9.31 -1.08 1.52
C LEU A 18 -8.53 0.23 1.43
N VAL A 19 -9.01 1.23 0.67
CA VAL A 19 -8.37 2.55 0.64
C VAL A 19 -8.36 3.17 2.03
N ASP A 20 -9.50 3.11 2.72
CA ASP A 20 -9.66 3.70 4.05
C ASP A 20 -8.91 2.90 5.13
N GLU A 21 -8.94 1.56 5.06
CA GLU A 21 -8.24 0.70 6.03
C GLU A 21 -6.71 0.80 5.92
N LEU A 22 -6.19 0.86 4.69
CA LEU A 22 -4.74 0.87 4.45
C LEU A 22 -4.13 2.26 4.64
N ALA A 23 -4.92 3.34 4.57
CA ALA A 23 -4.45 4.68 4.77
C ALA A 23 -3.92 4.88 6.21
N GLY A 24 -2.60 5.11 6.35
CA GLY A 24 -1.97 5.32 7.65
C GLY A 24 -1.68 4.04 8.44
N MET A 25 -1.89 2.86 7.84
CA MET A 25 -1.57 1.59 8.49
C MET A 25 -0.06 1.43 8.69
N THR A 26 0.32 0.92 9.86
CA THR A 26 1.70 0.55 10.18
C THR A 26 1.88 -0.96 10.00
N LEU A 27 2.75 -1.34 9.07
CA LEU A 27 3.10 -2.72 8.77
C LEU A 27 4.47 -3.03 9.37
N ALA A 28 4.49 -3.61 10.57
CA ALA A 28 5.67 -3.98 11.35
C ALA A 28 6.67 -2.82 11.62
N SER A 29 7.45 -2.42 10.63
CA SER A 29 8.40 -1.30 10.66
C SER A 29 8.25 -0.34 9.48
N SER A 30 7.24 -0.57 8.64
CA SER A 30 6.89 0.23 7.46
C SER A 30 5.58 0.98 7.69
N VAL A 31 5.42 2.14 7.06
CA VAL A 31 4.21 2.96 7.17
C VAL A 31 3.64 3.21 5.78
N ILE A 32 2.35 2.91 5.60
CA ILE A 32 1.61 3.29 4.40
C ILE A 32 1.27 4.77 4.51
N LYS A 33 1.89 5.60 3.67
CA LYS A 33 1.69 7.06 3.67
C LYS A 33 0.45 7.46 2.92
N GLN A 34 0.22 6.83 1.77
CA GLN A 34 -0.85 7.19 0.85
C GLN A 34 -1.32 5.93 0.11
N VAL A 35 -2.62 5.87 -0.17
CA VAL A 35 -3.25 4.80 -0.93
C VAL A 35 -4.17 5.43 -1.96
N TYR A 36 -4.12 4.94 -3.19
CA TYR A 36 -4.93 5.42 -4.30
C TYR A 36 -5.62 4.25 -4.97
N ALA A 37 -6.92 4.38 -5.21
CA ALA A 37 -7.64 3.51 -6.13
C ALA A 37 -7.29 3.89 -7.57
N LEU A 38 -7.00 2.90 -8.40
CA LEU A 38 -6.62 3.08 -9.80
C LEU A 38 -7.69 2.53 -10.72
N THR A 39 -7.75 3.07 -11.94
CA THR A 39 -8.49 2.46 -13.04
C THR A 39 -7.47 1.78 -13.95
N GLY A 40 -7.32 0.46 -13.85
CA GLY A 40 -6.28 -0.27 -14.58
C GLY A 40 -6.14 -1.74 -14.23
N ARG A 41 -4.97 -2.31 -14.52
CA ARG A 41 -4.64 -3.72 -14.22
C ARG A 41 -4.58 -4.01 -12.72
N PHE A 42 -4.16 -3.03 -11.95
CA PHE A 42 -4.14 -3.07 -10.50
C PHE A 42 -5.25 -2.17 -9.98
N ASP A 43 -5.86 -2.58 -8.88
CA ASP A 43 -6.99 -1.87 -8.29
C ASP A 43 -6.51 -0.75 -7.35
N LEU A 44 -5.34 -0.93 -6.73
CA LEU A 44 -4.79 -0.03 -5.72
C LEU A 44 -3.28 0.17 -5.91
N VAL A 45 -2.79 1.35 -5.55
CA VAL A 45 -1.37 1.62 -5.33
C VAL A 45 -1.16 2.27 -3.97
N ALA A 46 -0.19 1.74 -3.21
CA ALA A 46 0.20 2.23 -1.90
C ALA A 46 1.63 2.78 -1.93
N LEU A 47 1.83 3.98 -1.39
CA LEU A 47 3.14 4.54 -1.11
C LEU A 47 3.57 4.12 0.30
N VAL A 48 4.60 3.27 0.37
CA VAL A 48 5.11 2.72 1.62
C VAL A 48 6.47 3.31 1.92
N GLU A 49 6.65 3.77 3.16
CA GLU A 49 7.93 4.23 3.69
C GLU A 49 8.47 3.18 4.66
N SER A 50 9.73 2.80 4.49
CA SER A 50 10.38 1.77 5.29
C SER A 50 11.82 2.17 5.63
N PRO A 51 12.40 1.76 6.77
CA PRO A 51 13.80 2.07 7.10
C PRO A 51 14.78 1.46 6.10
N ASP A 52 14.54 0.21 5.67
CA ASP A 52 15.38 -0.58 4.77
C ASP A 52 14.54 -1.59 3.96
N ILE A 53 15.17 -2.27 3.00
CA ILE A 53 14.49 -3.22 2.11
C ILE A 53 14.00 -4.48 2.84
N VAL A 54 14.71 -4.91 3.89
CA VAL A 54 14.36 -6.11 4.67
C VAL A 54 13.05 -5.88 5.43
N SER A 55 12.85 -4.66 5.93
CA SER A 55 11.65 -4.23 6.65
C SER A 55 10.43 -4.03 5.75
N LEU A 56 10.60 -3.96 4.43
CA LEU A 56 9.51 -3.88 3.45
C LEU A 56 8.92 -5.26 3.14
N GLY A 57 9.70 -6.33 3.33
CA GLY A 57 9.39 -7.71 2.98
C GLY A 57 10.47 -8.32 2.09
N GLU A 58 10.71 -9.64 2.23
CA GLU A 58 11.49 -10.43 1.25
C GLU A 58 10.69 -10.70 -0.02
#